data_AF-A0A7S3W2B4-F1
#
_entry.id   AF-A0A7S3W2B4-F1
#
_cell.length_a   1.000
_cell.length_b   1.000
_cell.length_c   1.000
_cell.angle_alpha   90.00
_cell.angle_beta   90.00
_cell.angle_gamma   90.00
#
_symmetry.space_group_name_H-M   'P 1'
#
loop_
_entity.id
_entity.type
_entity.pdbx_description
1 polymer ?
#
loop_
_entity_poly.entity_id
_entity_poly.type
_entity_poly.pdbx_seq_one_letter_code
_entity_poly.pdbx_strand_id
1 'polypeptide(L)'
;AGTQASAPRMPSRSSSSSTLVPGWLAGTFAGGLLVHCCFIPLWVGCIVPPFLAVYLLFCGGLRMLAGLALIGLIVYLDFGITVRWRPWFMRLIYELNMTRYYSRCELRGALDAVKTERNLFMFHPHGILSVGFVCNGVWNRAFNDLASPPAQQKAILAARMGDPPGAPWRGTAFMIAQNLREWSGFFKVLCDVSGRLESATRQNLTRRMAEGRNVGIIPGGFEDATLHVQGRERTAMSDRKGLIKYALQHGYALTPIYTFGESETYATFPYLLKPRLWRRASTSPLPPARPRVRGLRRASLLS
;
A
#
# COMPACT_ATOMS: atom_id res chain seq x y z
N ALA A 1 27.58 17.27 25.37
CA ALA A 1 27.33 17.92 24.07
C ALA A 1 27.17 16.83 23.02
N GLY A 2 25.92 16.48 22.67
CA GLY A 2 25.62 15.47 21.66
C GLY A 2 24.72 16.11 20.61
N THR A 3 25.32 16.49 19.49
CA THR A 3 24.62 17.00 18.32
C THR A 3 23.72 15.89 17.76
N GLN A 4 22.42 15.98 17.98
CA GLN A 4 21.45 15.27 17.16
C GLN A 4 21.58 15.81 15.74
N ALA A 5 22.31 15.09 14.89
CA ALA A 5 22.31 15.33 13.46
C ALA A 5 20.86 15.17 12.97
N SER A 6 20.19 16.29 12.71
CA SER A 6 18.87 16.31 12.11
C SER A 6 18.98 15.64 10.74
N ALA A 7 18.37 14.46 10.58
CA ALA A 7 18.24 13.82 9.29
C ALA A 7 17.66 14.83 8.28
N PRO A 8 18.18 14.88 7.03
CA PRO A 8 17.74 15.86 6.06
C PRO A 8 16.23 15.75 5.88
N ARG A 9 15.51 16.79 6.32
CA ARG A 9 14.10 16.96 6.00
C ARG A 9 14.04 17.44 4.56
N MET A 10 13.34 16.71 3.70
CA MET A 10 12.90 17.28 2.44
C MET A 10 12.05 18.52 2.77
N PRO A 11 12.44 19.72 2.33
CA PRO A 11 11.56 20.86 2.46
C PRO A 11 10.27 20.51 1.72
N SER A 12 9.12 20.75 2.35
CA SER A 12 7.86 20.82 1.64
C SER A 12 7.96 22.00 0.67
N ARG A 13 8.61 21.82 -0.49
CA ARG A 13 8.59 22.78 -1.59
C ARG A 13 7.17 22.78 -2.14
N SER A 14 6.28 23.49 -1.43
CA SER A 14 5.03 23.99 -1.97
C SER A 14 5.35 25.20 -2.82
N SER A 15 5.98 24.98 -3.98
CA SER A 15 5.88 25.95 -5.07
C SER A 15 4.54 25.71 -5.77
N SER A 16 3.52 26.44 -5.31
CA SER A 16 2.35 26.88 -6.11
C SER A 16 1.74 25.90 -7.12
N SER A 17 1.57 24.63 -6.78
CA SER A 17 0.64 23.76 -7.51
C SER A 17 -0.72 23.84 -6.83
N SER A 18 -1.71 24.36 -7.55
CA SER A 18 -3.12 24.39 -7.15
C SER A 18 -3.53 23.00 -6.67
N THR A 19 -3.55 22.80 -5.36
CA THR A 19 -3.94 21.52 -4.76
C THR A 19 -5.45 21.49 -4.74
N LEU A 20 -6.06 20.37 -5.13
CA LEU A 20 -7.53 20.25 -5.17
C LEU A 20 -8.16 20.10 -3.77
N VAL A 21 -7.34 20.01 -2.72
CA VAL A 21 -7.80 19.92 -1.32
C VAL A 21 -8.16 21.29 -0.79
N PRO A 22 -9.42 21.54 -0.40
CA PRO A 22 -9.80 22.76 0.29
C PRO A 22 -9.01 22.92 1.60
N GLY A 23 -8.52 24.14 1.88
CA GLY A 23 -7.68 24.41 3.06
C GLY A 23 -8.33 24.04 4.40
N TRP A 24 -9.66 24.05 4.50
CA TRP A 24 -10.40 23.69 5.71
C TRP A 24 -10.44 22.18 6.00
N LEU A 25 -10.10 21.32 5.02
CA LEU A 25 -9.96 19.87 5.20
C LEU A 25 -8.51 19.46 5.52
N ALA A 26 -7.53 20.33 5.29
CA ALA A 26 -6.13 19.97 5.47
C ALA A 26 -5.79 19.79 6.96
N GLY A 27 -5.27 18.61 7.32
CA GLY A 27 -4.81 18.28 8.67
C GLY A 27 -5.91 18.18 9.72
N THR A 28 -7.18 18.22 9.33
CA THR A 28 -8.32 18.16 10.24
C THR A 28 -8.86 16.75 10.39
N PHE A 29 -9.56 16.48 11.50
CA PHE A 29 -10.27 15.21 11.69
C PHE A 29 -11.26 14.93 10.56
N ALA A 30 -11.99 15.96 10.09
CA ALA A 30 -12.93 15.84 8.97
C ALA A 30 -12.23 15.45 7.66
N GLY A 31 -11.04 16.02 7.40
CA GLY A 31 -10.21 15.61 6.26
C GLY A 31 -9.73 14.17 6.35
N GLY A 32 -9.21 13.77 7.51
CA GLY A 32 -8.82 12.38 7.77
C GLY A 32 -9.99 11.41 7.61
N LEU A 33 -11.17 11.77 8.13
CA LEU A 33 -12.40 11.00 7.98
C LEU A 33 -12.79 10.86 6.51
N LEU A 34 -12.76 11.95 5.72
CA LEU A 34 -13.07 11.92 4.29
C LEU A 34 -12.17 10.94 3.53
N VAL A 35 -10.86 10.96 3.78
CA VAL A 35 -9.93 10.00 3.14
C VAL A 35 -10.28 8.57 3.51
N HIS A 36 -10.57 8.28 4.78
CA HIS A 36 -10.99 6.94 5.20
C HIS A 36 -12.35 6.55 4.59
N CYS A 37 -13.29 7.48 4.46
CA CYS A 37 -14.55 7.28 3.76
C CYS A 37 -14.37 7.03 2.25
N CYS A 38 -13.29 7.49 1.62
CA CYS A 38 -12.92 7.08 0.26
C CYS A 38 -12.14 5.76 0.24
N PHE A 39 -11.36 5.46 1.27
CA PHE A 39 -10.42 4.33 1.29
C PHE A 39 -11.04 3.01 1.74
N ILE A 40 -11.78 3.02 2.85
CA ILE A 40 -12.52 1.86 3.38
C ILE A 40 -13.35 1.23 2.27
N PRO A 41 -14.12 2.00 1.49
CA PRO A 41 -14.99 1.34 0.57
C PRO A 41 -14.31 1.01 -0.78
N LEU A 42 -13.09 1.48 -1.05
CA LEU A 42 -12.23 0.84 -2.06
C LEU A 42 -11.84 -0.58 -1.63
N TRP A 43 -11.63 -0.79 -0.33
CA TRP A 43 -11.19 -2.06 0.25
C TRP A 43 -12.31 -3.09 0.44
N VAL A 44 -13.50 -2.66 0.85
CA VAL A 44 -14.67 -3.56 0.99
C VAL A 44 -15.41 -3.74 -0.35
N GLY A 45 -14.85 -3.24 -1.46
CA GLY A 45 -15.48 -3.27 -2.78
C GLY A 45 -16.74 -2.41 -2.87
N CYS A 46 -16.85 -1.38 -2.04
CA CYS A 46 -18.09 -0.71 -1.76
C CYS A 46 -18.03 0.81 -1.57
N ILE A 47 -17.55 1.66 -2.48
CA ILE A 47 -17.89 3.11 -2.28
C ILE A 47 -19.38 3.31 -2.56
N VAL A 48 -19.92 2.55 -3.51
CA VAL A 48 -21.17 2.91 -4.20
C VAL A 48 -21.99 1.74 -4.81
N PRO A 49 -21.68 0.40 -4.77
CA PRO A 49 -22.78 -0.59 -4.94
C PRO A 49 -24.10 -0.15 -4.27
N PRO A 50 -24.02 0.58 -3.14
CA PRO A 50 -25.15 1.13 -2.41
C PRO A 50 -25.64 2.51 -2.80
N PHE A 51 -24.87 3.54 -3.22
CA PHE A 51 -25.55 4.84 -3.50
C PHE A 51 -26.53 4.73 -4.68
N LEU A 52 -26.55 3.61 -5.39
CA LEU A 52 -27.24 3.46 -6.65
C LEU A 52 -28.15 2.24 -6.77
N ALA A 53 -27.92 1.17 -6.00
CA ALA A 53 -29.12 0.49 -5.54
C ALA A 53 -30.07 1.43 -4.82
N VAL A 54 -29.51 2.43 -4.13
CA VAL A 54 -30.27 3.51 -3.53
C VAL A 54 -31.15 4.26 -4.52
N TYR A 55 -30.91 4.22 -5.84
CA TYR A 55 -31.98 4.61 -6.76
C TYR A 55 -32.90 3.46 -7.19
N LEU A 56 -32.37 2.25 -7.41
CA LEU A 56 -33.10 1.04 -7.89
C LEU A 56 -34.36 0.67 -7.09
N LEU A 57 -34.57 1.39 -6.01
CA LEU A 57 -35.55 1.18 -4.99
C LEU A 57 -36.53 2.34 -4.83
N PHE A 58 -36.26 3.55 -5.37
CA PHE A 58 -37.16 4.70 -5.21
C PHE A 58 -38.53 4.55 -5.93
N CYS A 59 -38.90 3.37 -6.44
CA CYS A 59 -39.96 3.21 -7.46
C CYS A 59 -40.95 2.04 -7.28
N GLY A 60 -40.91 1.29 -6.17
CA GLY A 60 -41.88 0.21 -5.84
C GLY A 60 -41.93 -1.01 -6.80
N GLY A 61 -42.25 -2.19 -6.27
CA GLY A 61 -42.50 -3.42 -7.04
C GLY A 61 -41.25 -4.17 -7.54
N LEU A 62 -41.36 -4.95 -8.63
CA LEU A 62 -40.34 -5.85 -9.19
C LEU A 62 -38.97 -5.19 -9.46
N ARG A 63 -38.96 -3.87 -9.65
CA ARG A 63 -37.79 -3.04 -9.96
C ARG A 63 -36.75 -3.05 -8.84
N MET A 64 -37.23 -3.27 -7.61
CA MET A 64 -36.39 -3.46 -6.43
C MET A 64 -35.59 -4.77 -6.47
N LEU A 65 -36.19 -5.85 -6.99
CA LEU A 65 -35.48 -7.12 -7.18
C LEU A 65 -34.42 -7.00 -8.28
N ALA A 66 -34.72 -6.27 -9.36
CA ALA A 66 -33.73 -5.92 -10.38
C ALA A 66 -32.61 -5.04 -9.81
N GLY A 67 -32.94 -4.18 -8.84
CA GLY A 67 -31.98 -3.41 -8.08
C GLY A 67 -30.98 -4.26 -7.31
N LEU A 68 -31.50 -5.18 -6.52
CA LEU A 68 -30.71 -6.12 -5.74
C LEU A 68 -29.89 -7.05 -6.63
N ALA A 69 -30.45 -7.50 -7.75
CA ALA A 69 -29.73 -8.28 -8.76
C ALA A 69 -28.58 -7.49 -9.38
N LEU A 70 -28.76 -6.18 -9.64
CA LEU A 70 -27.71 -5.32 -10.18
C LEU A 70 -26.61 -5.02 -9.14
N ILE A 71 -26.93 -4.92 -7.84
CA ILE A 71 -25.89 -4.89 -6.79
C ILE A 71 -25.09 -6.20 -6.85
N GLY A 72 -25.79 -7.33 -6.85
CA GLY A 72 -25.15 -8.65 -6.94
C GLY A 72 -24.25 -8.74 -8.17
N LEU A 73 -24.75 -8.26 -9.31
CA LEU A 73 -24.02 -8.21 -10.57
C LEU A 73 -22.80 -7.28 -10.50
N ILE A 74 -22.92 -6.05 -9.97
CA ILE A 74 -21.81 -5.08 -9.90
C ILE A 74 -20.73 -5.53 -8.90
N VAL A 75 -21.15 -6.13 -7.78
CA VAL A 75 -20.24 -6.60 -6.72
C VAL A 75 -19.56 -7.90 -7.11
N TYR A 76 -20.26 -8.80 -7.80
CA TYR A 76 -19.79 -10.16 -8.09
C TYR A 76 -19.49 -10.45 -9.58
N LEU A 77 -19.74 -9.53 -10.51
CA LEU A 77 -19.08 -9.61 -11.81
C LEU A 77 -17.60 -9.35 -11.57
N ASP A 78 -16.83 -10.44 -11.52
CA ASP A 78 -15.46 -10.41 -11.97
C ASP A 78 -15.53 -10.07 -13.46
N PHE A 79 -15.53 -8.77 -13.76
CA PHE A 79 -15.74 -8.29 -15.11
C PHE A 79 -14.69 -8.86 -16.08
N GLY A 80 -13.59 -9.47 -15.60
CA GLY A 80 -12.46 -9.87 -16.46
C GLY A 80 -11.84 -8.68 -17.21
N ILE A 81 -12.35 -7.46 -16.98
CA ILE A 81 -11.96 -6.24 -17.65
C ILE A 81 -10.61 -5.86 -17.06
N THR A 82 -9.58 -6.09 -17.84
CA THR A 82 -8.26 -5.51 -17.60
C THR A 82 -8.20 -4.17 -18.30
N VAL A 83 -8.00 -3.10 -17.54
CA VAL A 83 -7.91 -1.74 -18.12
C VAL A 83 -6.44 -1.38 -18.33
N ARG A 84 -6.14 -0.69 -19.43
CA ARG A 84 -4.81 -0.13 -19.63
C ARG A 84 -4.63 1.09 -18.73
N TRP A 85 -3.49 1.19 -18.06
CA TRP A 85 -3.14 2.33 -17.21
C TRP A 85 -3.29 3.68 -17.92
N ARG A 86 -3.66 4.71 -17.16
CA ARG A 86 -3.85 6.07 -17.69
C ARG A 86 -3.04 7.09 -16.88
N PRO A 87 -2.15 7.88 -17.52
CA PRO A 87 -1.27 8.80 -16.79
C PRO A 87 -1.99 9.90 -16.02
N TRP A 88 -3.14 10.36 -16.53
CA TRP A 88 -3.95 11.40 -15.91
C TRP A 88 -4.42 10.99 -14.51
N PHE A 89 -4.64 9.71 -14.26
CA PHE A 89 -5.17 9.24 -12.98
C PHE A 89 -4.15 9.44 -11.86
N MET A 90 -2.88 9.09 -12.09
CA MET A 90 -1.82 9.37 -11.13
C MET A 90 -1.57 10.87 -10.96
N ARG A 91 -1.72 11.66 -12.03
CA ARG A 91 -1.67 13.11 -11.94
C ARG A 91 -2.75 13.66 -11.00
N LEU A 92 -4.00 13.21 -11.17
CA LEU A 92 -5.12 13.55 -10.32
C LEU A 92 -4.87 13.16 -8.86
N ILE A 93 -4.41 11.93 -8.59
CA ILE A 93 -4.10 11.48 -7.24
C ILE A 93 -3.03 12.35 -6.58
N TYR A 94 -2.01 12.78 -7.33
CA TYR A 94 -1.01 13.70 -6.81
C TYR A 94 -1.54 15.12 -6.57
N GLU A 95 -2.46 15.60 -7.40
CA GLU A 95 -3.11 16.92 -7.24
C GLU A 95 -4.10 16.94 -6.07
N LEU A 96 -4.77 15.82 -5.80
CA LEU A 96 -5.54 15.58 -4.58
C LEU A 96 -4.66 15.52 -3.33
N ASN A 97 -3.36 15.30 -3.48
CA ASN A 97 -2.35 15.28 -2.42
C ASN A 97 -2.85 14.71 -1.09
N MET A 98 -3.08 13.39 -1.08
CA MET A 98 -3.70 12.68 0.04
C MET A 98 -2.96 12.83 1.39
N THR A 99 -1.69 13.22 1.34
CA THR A 99 -0.87 13.48 2.53
C THR A 99 -1.38 14.65 3.37
N ARG A 100 -2.05 15.64 2.75
CA ARG A 100 -2.54 16.84 3.45
C ARG A 100 -3.76 16.60 4.32
N TYR A 101 -4.45 15.47 4.16
CA TYR A 101 -5.60 15.13 5.00
C TYR A 101 -5.22 14.60 6.39
N TYR A 102 -3.94 14.29 6.59
CA TYR A 102 -3.39 13.91 7.87
C TYR A 102 -2.71 15.12 8.53
N SER A 103 -2.78 15.22 9.85
CA SER A 103 -2.14 16.31 10.62
C SER A 103 -0.65 16.41 10.34
N ARG A 104 -0.01 15.26 10.05
CA ARG A 104 1.41 15.17 9.72
C ARG A 104 1.68 13.95 8.84
N CYS A 105 2.20 14.16 7.65
CA CYS A 105 2.67 13.12 6.74
C CYS A 105 3.95 13.62 6.05
N GLU A 106 5.10 13.08 6.45
CA GLU A 106 6.40 13.54 5.97
C GLU A 106 7.34 12.36 5.74
N LEU A 107 8.21 12.48 4.74
CA LEU A 107 9.28 11.53 4.47
C LEU A 107 10.51 11.89 5.31
N ARG A 108 11.11 10.90 5.96
CA ARG A 108 12.28 11.06 6.83
C ARG A 108 13.25 9.91 6.67
N GLY A 109 14.47 10.11 7.17
CA GLY A 109 15.51 9.09 7.24
C GLY A 109 16.58 9.30 6.17
N ALA A 110 17.22 8.21 5.76
CA ALA A 110 18.28 8.21 4.76
C ALA A 110 17.71 8.32 3.33
N LEU A 111 17.03 9.45 3.04
CA LEU A 111 16.37 9.68 1.74
C LEU A 111 17.40 9.72 0.58
N ASP A 112 18.61 10.21 0.84
CA ASP A 112 19.69 10.25 -0.16
C ASP A 112 20.23 8.86 -0.52
N ALA A 113 19.98 7.85 0.34
CA ALA A 113 20.37 6.47 0.09
C ALA A 113 19.29 5.67 -0.66
N VAL A 114 18.16 6.29 -1.02
CA VAL A 114 17.08 5.63 -1.76
C VAL A 114 17.58 5.28 -3.15
N LYS A 115 17.63 3.98 -3.43
CA LYS A 115 17.96 3.50 -4.78
C LYS A 115 16.81 3.74 -5.73
N THR A 116 17.14 4.28 -6.90
CA THR A 116 16.22 4.65 -7.97
C THR A 116 15.89 3.47 -8.90
N GLU A 117 16.62 2.37 -8.80
CA GLU A 117 16.48 1.18 -9.64
C GLU A 117 16.65 -0.11 -8.84
N ARG A 118 16.00 -1.18 -9.33
CA ARG A 118 16.07 -2.53 -8.78
C ARG A 118 16.02 -2.53 -7.25
N ASN A 119 15.02 -1.84 -6.71
CA ASN A 119 14.85 -1.73 -5.28
C ASN A 119 13.54 -2.38 -4.82
N LEU A 120 13.63 -3.19 -3.77
CA LEU A 120 12.50 -3.75 -3.06
C LEU A 120 12.27 -2.95 -1.77
N PHE A 121 11.28 -2.05 -1.84
CA PHE A 121 10.82 -1.26 -0.72
C PHE A 121 9.91 -2.09 0.18
N MET A 122 10.33 -2.28 1.43
CA MET A 122 9.64 -3.09 2.42
C MET A 122 8.96 -2.17 3.43
N PHE A 123 7.68 -1.93 3.24
CA PHE A 123 6.91 -1.03 4.10
C PHE A 123 6.44 -1.75 5.37
N HIS A 124 6.57 -1.08 6.50
CA HIS A 124 6.11 -1.52 7.81
C HIS A 124 5.77 -0.31 8.68
N PRO A 125 4.81 -0.37 9.61
CA PRO A 125 3.87 -1.46 9.85
C PRO A 125 2.76 -1.53 8.81
N HIS A 126 2.07 -2.68 8.76
CA HIS A 126 0.89 -2.85 7.92
C HIS A 126 -0.32 -2.10 8.47
N GLY A 127 -0.48 -2.02 9.79
CA GLY A 127 -1.75 -1.58 10.40
C GLY A 127 -2.93 -2.46 9.96
N ILE A 128 -4.16 -1.98 10.13
CA ILE A 128 -5.35 -2.71 9.64
C ILE A 128 -5.53 -2.51 8.13
N LEU A 129 -5.51 -1.25 7.67
CA LEU A 129 -5.80 -0.88 6.28
C LEU A 129 -4.56 -0.46 5.47
N SER A 130 -3.36 -0.44 6.07
CA SER A 130 -2.12 -0.01 5.40
C SER A 130 -2.21 1.34 4.74
N VAL A 131 -2.81 2.29 5.44
CA VAL A 131 -2.96 3.67 4.94
C VAL A 131 -1.57 4.26 4.71
N GLY A 132 -0.64 4.01 5.61
CA GLY A 132 0.77 4.36 5.49
C GLY A 132 1.44 3.88 4.20
N PHE A 133 1.21 2.63 3.80
CA PHE A 133 1.76 2.07 2.56
C PHE A 133 1.29 2.83 1.33
N VAL A 134 0.01 3.22 1.30
CA VAL A 134 -0.59 3.89 0.15
C VAL A 134 -0.30 5.39 0.17
N CYS A 135 -0.51 6.06 1.29
CA CYS A 135 -0.31 7.50 1.43
C CYS A 135 1.17 7.91 1.38
N ASN A 136 2.10 7.13 1.95
CA ASN A 136 3.54 7.43 1.93
C ASN A 136 4.27 6.80 0.75
N GLY A 137 3.75 5.70 0.19
CA GLY A 137 4.34 4.99 -0.94
C GLY A 137 3.64 5.30 -2.25
N VAL A 138 2.49 4.67 -2.48
CA VAL A 138 1.79 4.66 -3.79
C VAL A 138 1.44 6.07 -4.29
N TRP A 139 0.90 6.91 -3.41
CA TRP A 139 0.33 8.22 -3.75
C TRP A 139 1.21 9.40 -3.36
N ASN A 140 2.34 9.17 -2.70
CA ASN A 140 3.26 10.23 -2.33
C ASN A 140 4.13 10.63 -3.51
N ARG A 141 3.95 11.85 -4.04
CA ARG A 141 4.74 12.35 -5.16
C ARG A 141 6.24 12.39 -4.84
N ALA A 142 6.61 12.94 -3.68
CA ALA A 142 8.01 13.10 -3.29
C ALA A 142 8.73 11.74 -3.19
N PHE A 143 8.07 10.72 -2.63
CA PHE A 143 8.63 9.37 -2.58
C PHE A 143 8.83 8.79 -3.99
N ASN A 144 7.83 8.91 -4.86
CA ASN A 144 7.91 8.36 -6.21
C ASN A 144 8.94 9.10 -7.08
N ASP A 145 9.14 10.40 -6.86
CA ASP A 145 10.18 11.18 -7.54
C ASP A 145 11.58 10.75 -7.06
N LEU A 146 11.76 10.55 -5.75
CA LEU A 146 13.00 10.00 -5.18
C LEU A 146 13.31 8.58 -5.66
N ALA A 147 12.29 7.72 -5.75
CA ALA A 147 12.42 6.36 -6.21
C ALA A 147 12.43 6.23 -7.75
N SER A 148 12.46 7.33 -8.49
CA SER A 148 12.42 7.31 -9.95
C SER A 148 13.82 7.34 -10.57
N PRO A 149 14.08 6.51 -11.59
CA PRO A 149 15.37 6.52 -12.27
C PRO A 149 15.55 7.72 -13.19
N PRO A 150 16.79 7.97 -13.68
CA PRO A 150 17.08 9.01 -14.66
C PRO A 150 16.27 8.84 -15.96
N ALA A 151 16.09 9.94 -16.72
CA ALA A 151 15.25 9.97 -17.91
C ALA A 151 15.61 8.91 -18.97
N GLN A 152 16.91 8.69 -19.20
CA GLN A 152 17.42 7.69 -20.13
C GLN A 152 16.96 6.28 -19.73
N GLN A 153 17.10 5.94 -18.44
CA GLN A 153 16.70 4.65 -17.93
C GLN A 153 15.18 4.44 -17.95
N LYS A 154 14.40 5.50 -17.69
CA LYS A 154 12.93 5.44 -17.77
C LYS A 154 12.46 4.92 -19.12
N ALA A 155 13.07 5.37 -20.22
CA ALA A 155 12.74 4.92 -21.57
C ALA A 155 13.07 3.43 -21.78
N ILE A 156 14.24 2.97 -21.30
CA ILE A 156 14.65 1.57 -21.38
C ILE A 156 13.69 0.66 -20.60
N LEU A 157 13.36 1.05 -19.36
CA LEU A 157 12.45 0.29 -18.52
C LEU A 157 11.01 0.30 -19.07
N ALA A 158 10.55 1.42 -19.62
CA ALA A 158 9.26 1.50 -20.31
C ALA A 158 9.19 0.51 -21.49
N ALA A 159 10.24 0.46 -22.32
CA ALA A 159 10.31 -0.49 -23.43
C ALA A 159 10.25 -1.96 -22.95
N ARG A 160 10.95 -2.30 -21.84
CA ARG A 160 10.88 -3.65 -21.23
C ARG A 160 9.48 -4.02 -20.73
N MET A 161 8.67 -3.04 -20.35
CA MET A 161 7.28 -3.23 -19.94
C MET A 161 6.30 -3.31 -21.12
N GLY A 162 6.78 -3.16 -22.36
CA GLY A 162 5.94 -3.10 -23.57
C GLY A 162 5.15 -1.79 -23.67
N ASP A 163 5.63 -0.70 -23.05
CA ASP A 163 5.03 0.62 -23.23
C ASP A 163 5.39 1.24 -24.59
N PRO A 164 4.49 2.05 -25.16
CA PRO A 164 4.74 2.71 -26.42
C PRO A 164 5.86 3.76 -26.25
N PRO A 165 6.63 4.06 -27.31
CA PRO A 165 7.65 5.09 -27.25
C PRO A 165 7.08 6.43 -26.78
N GLY A 166 7.76 7.09 -25.84
CA GLY A 166 7.31 8.35 -25.26
C GLY A 166 6.21 8.23 -24.20
N ALA A 167 5.80 7.02 -23.81
CA ALA A 167 4.89 6.85 -22.68
C ALA A 167 5.48 7.44 -21.39
N PRO A 168 4.67 8.09 -20.56
CA PRO A 168 5.14 8.61 -19.27
C PRO A 168 5.56 7.46 -18.34
N TRP A 169 6.47 7.77 -17.42
CA TRP A 169 7.01 6.78 -16.49
C TRP A 169 5.94 6.29 -15.50
N ARG A 170 5.70 4.97 -15.48
CA ARG A 170 4.69 4.36 -14.60
C ARG A 170 5.04 4.41 -13.11
N GLY A 171 6.30 4.61 -12.72
CA GLY A 171 6.71 4.64 -11.30
C GLY A 171 6.93 3.24 -10.69
N THR A 172 7.08 3.17 -9.37
CA THR A 172 7.23 1.92 -8.61
C THR A 172 5.98 1.04 -8.70
N ALA A 173 6.16 -0.28 -8.77
CA ALA A 173 5.06 -1.26 -8.68
C ALA A 173 4.82 -1.64 -7.22
N PHE A 174 3.59 -1.51 -6.74
CA PHE A 174 3.20 -1.80 -5.36
C PHE A 174 2.36 -3.07 -5.31
N MET A 175 2.86 -4.06 -4.57
CA MET A 175 2.27 -5.38 -4.44
C MET A 175 1.24 -5.37 -3.30
N ILE A 176 -0.01 -5.65 -3.64
CA ILE A 176 -1.14 -5.71 -2.70
C ILE A 176 -1.77 -7.10 -2.69
N ALA A 177 -2.52 -7.43 -1.65
CA ALA A 177 -3.10 -8.77 -1.52
C ALA A 177 -3.95 -9.16 -2.73
N GLN A 178 -3.79 -10.39 -3.23
CA GLN A 178 -4.49 -10.84 -4.44
C GLN A 178 -6.01 -10.83 -4.26
N ASN A 179 -6.51 -11.29 -3.12
CA ASN A 179 -7.93 -11.22 -2.79
C ASN A 179 -8.44 -9.78 -2.79
N LEU A 180 -7.67 -8.83 -2.27
CA LEU A 180 -8.04 -7.42 -2.30
C LEU A 180 -8.18 -6.89 -3.73
N ARG A 181 -7.23 -7.19 -4.62
CA ARG A 181 -7.25 -6.71 -6.01
C ARG A 181 -8.26 -7.44 -6.88
N GLU A 182 -8.35 -8.77 -6.78
CA GLU A 182 -9.13 -9.58 -7.73
C GLU A 182 -10.60 -9.72 -7.34
N TRP A 183 -10.97 -9.60 -6.06
CA TRP A 183 -12.37 -9.82 -5.64
C TRP A 183 -13.27 -8.62 -5.92
N SER A 184 -12.72 -7.42 -6.11
CA SER A 184 -13.50 -6.24 -6.46
C SER A 184 -13.14 -5.77 -7.86
N GLY A 185 -14.05 -5.95 -8.82
CA GLY A 185 -13.86 -5.45 -10.19
C GLY A 185 -13.62 -3.94 -10.24
N PHE A 186 -14.32 -3.16 -9.41
CA PHE A 186 -14.10 -1.72 -9.31
C PHE A 186 -12.68 -1.36 -8.82
N PHE A 187 -12.24 -2.00 -7.73
CA PHE A 187 -10.90 -1.75 -7.20
C PHE A 187 -9.81 -2.24 -8.15
N LYS A 188 -10.04 -3.36 -8.86
CA LYS A 188 -9.18 -3.86 -9.94
C LYS A 188 -9.02 -2.84 -11.05
N VAL A 189 -10.12 -2.22 -11.52
CA VAL A 189 -10.09 -1.15 -12.53
C VAL A 189 -9.27 0.04 -12.03
N LEU A 190 -9.44 0.46 -10.77
CA LEU A 190 -8.63 1.55 -10.22
C LEU A 190 -7.15 1.19 -10.12
N CYS A 191 -6.83 -0.04 -9.72
CA CYS A 191 -5.46 -0.56 -9.70
C CYS A 191 -4.85 -0.58 -11.12
N ASP A 192 -5.62 -1.00 -12.11
CA ASP A 192 -5.22 -1.09 -13.51
C ASP A 192 -4.97 0.29 -14.13
N VAL A 193 -5.91 1.22 -13.94
CA VAL A 193 -5.80 2.62 -14.38
C VAL A 193 -4.60 3.30 -13.71
N SER A 194 -4.30 2.95 -12.45
CA SER A 194 -3.13 3.43 -11.72
C SER A 194 -1.80 3.02 -12.37
N GLY A 195 -1.75 1.84 -13.02
CA GLY A 195 -0.54 1.23 -13.56
C GLY A 195 0.53 0.87 -12.51
N ARG A 196 0.19 0.95 -11.22
CA ARG A 196 1.14 0.80 -10.11
C ARG A 196 0.75 -0.30 -9.13
N LEU A 197 -0.52 -0.59 -8.95
CA LEU A 197 -1.00 -1.57 -7.96
C LEU A 197 -1.19 -2.94 -8.61
N GLU A 198 -0.50 -3.95 -8.11
CA GLU A 198 -0.50 -5.31 -8.66
C GLU A 198 -0.72 -6.36 -7.57
N SER A 199 -1.34 -7.49 -7.96
CA SER A 199 -1.56 -8.61 -7.05
C SER A 199 -0.21 -9.19 -6.63
N ALA A 200 0.00 -9.37 -5.32
CA ALA A 200 1.20 -9.87 -4.68
C ALA A 200 1.38 -11.38 -4.89
N THR A 201 1.38 -11.82 -6.14
CA THR A 201 1.67 -13.20 -6.55
C THR A 201 3.15 -13.33 -6.87
N ARG A 202 3.69 -14.55 -6.73
CA ARG A 202 5.07 -14.85 -7.17
C ARG A 202 5.30 -14.41 -8.61
N GLN A 203 4.36 -14.73 -9.50
CA GLN A 203 4.47 -14.45 -10.93
C GLN A 203 4.59 -12.94 -11.21
N ASN A 204 3.71 -12.12 -10.63
CA ASN A 204 3.74 -10.67 -10.81
C ASN A 204 5.01 -10.06 -10.20
N LEU A 205 5.37 -10.49 -8.98
CA LEU A 205 6.59 -10.04 -8.32
C LEU A 205 7.84 -10.31 -9.17
N THR A 206 8.05 -11.56 -9.59
CA THR A 206 9.23 -11.92 -10.39
C THR A 206 9.21 -11.27 -11.77
N ARG A 207 8.04 -11.09 -12.37
CA ARG A 207 7.89 -10.39 -13.66
C ARG A 207 8.32 -8.93 -13.54
N ARG A 208 7.80 -8.20 -12.56
CA ARG A 208 8.18 -6.79 -12.31
C ARG A 208 9.66 -6.67 -11.95
N MET A 209 10.19 -7.63 -11.20
CA MET A 209 11.61 -7.69 -10.89
C MET A 209 12.48 -7.89 -12.14
N ALA A 210 12.08 -8.81 -13.04
CA ALA A 210 12.77 -9.07 -14.30
C ALA A 210 12.78 -7.86 -15.23
N GLU A 211 11.67 -7.09 -15.26
CA GLU A 211 11.57 -5.84 -16.02
C GLU A 211 12.50 -4.74 -15.48
N GLY A 212 13.01 -4.88 -14.24
CA GLY A 212 13.90 -3.91 -13.59
C GLY A 212 13.16 -2.79 -12.85
N ARG A 213 11.84 -2.93 -12.67
CA ARG A 213 10.98 -1.95 -12.02
C ARG A 213 11.12 -2.05 -10.50
N ASN A 214 11.23 -0.91 -9.81
CA ASN A 214 11.17 -0.91 -8.35
C ASN A 214 9.87 -1.52 -7.86
N VAL A 215 9.94 -2.24 -6.74
CA VAL A 215 8.81 -2.93 -6.14
C VAL A 215 8.60 -2.46 -4.70
N GLY A 216 7.38 -2.11 -4.32
CA GLY A 216 6.97 -1.88 -2.94
C GLY A 216 6.08 -3.01 -2.44
N ILE A 217 6.33 -3.51 -1.24
CA ILE A 217 5.51 -4.55 -0.62
C ILE A 217 5.51 -4.40 0.90
N ILE A 218 4.46 -4.92 1.55
CA ILE A 218 4.44 -5.11 3.00
C ILE A 218 4.83 -6.57 3.30
N PRO A 219 6.01 -6.83 3.90
CA PRO A 219 6.57 -8.19 3.97
C PRO A 219 5.66 -9.24 4.63
N GLY A 220 4.97 -8.88 5.72
CA GLY A 220 4.06 -9.81 6.39
C GLY A 220 2.62 -9.79 5.86
N GLY A 221 2.28 -8.86 4.95
CA GLY A 221 0.98 -8.79 4.29
C GLY A 221 -0.21 -8.92 5.25
N PHE A 222 -1.19 -9.75 4.91
CA PHE A 222 -2.40 -9.96 5.71
C PHE A 222 -2.14 -10.43 7.15
N GLU A 223 -1.02 -11.09 7.41
CA GLU A 223 -0.71 -11.54 8.77
C GLU A 223 -0.26 -10.38 9.66
N ASP A 224 0.43 -9.38 9.11
CA ASP A 224 0.75 -8.16 9.84
C ASP A 224 -0.53 -7.39 10.20
N ALA A 225 -1.52 -7.40 9.31
CA ALA A 225 -2.85 -6.85 9.60
C ALA A 225 -3.56 -7.59 10.75
N THR A 226 -3.44 -8.93 10.78
CA THR A 226 -4.06 -9.78 11.79
C THR A 226 -3.36 -9.65 13.16
N LEU A 227 -2.05 -9.40 13.15
CA LEU A 227 -1.22 -9.22 14.34
C LEU A 227 -1.32 -7.81 14.93
N HIS A 228 -1.98 -6.87 14.22
CA HIS A 228 -2.12 -5.48 14.63
C HIS A 228 -2.69 -5.37 16.04
N VAL A 229 -2.01 -4.58 16.86
CA VAL A 229 -2.46 -4.18 18.20
C VAL A 229 -2.13 -2.72 18.33
N GLN A 230 -3.11 -1.92 18.76
CA GLN A 230 -2.91 -0.48 18.92
C GLN A 230 -1.66 -0.17 19.76
N GLY A 231 -0.81 0.72 19.24
CA GLY A 231 0.44 1.14 19.88
C GLY A 231 1.54 0.07 19.91
N ARG A 232 1.41 -1.03 19.16
CA ARG A 232 2.43 -2.08 19.08
C ARG A 232 2.76 -2.43 17.64
N GLU A 233 4.05 -2.50 17.37
CA GLU A 233 4.61 -2.78 16.06
C GLU A 233 4.95 -4.27 15.96
N ARG A 234 4.31 -4.97 15.02
CA ARG A 234 4.43 -6.42 14.88
C ARG A 234 4.49 -6.82 13.41
N THR A 235 5.41 -7.73 13.09
CA THR A 235 5.52 -8.30 11.76
C THR A 235 5.70 -9.82 11.80
N ALA A 236 5.08 -10.50 10.84
CA ALA A 236 5.21 -11.93 10.56
C ALA A 236 6.36 -12.24 9.58
N MET A 237 7.31 -11.32 9.39
CA MET A 237 8.41 -11.48 8.43
C MET A 237 9.40 -12.59 8.82
N SER A 238 9.50 -12.97 10.10
CA SER A 238 10.52 -13.92 10.61
C SER A 238 10.59 -15.24 9.84
N ASP A 239 9.43 -15.76 9.43
CA ASP A 239 9.32 -17.06 8.77
C ASP A 239 9.24 -16.96 7.23
N ARG A 240 9.28 -15.73 6.67
CA ARG A 240 9.00 -15.43 5.26
C ARG A 240 10.23 -14.97 4.49
N LYS A 241 11.14 -15.92 4.22
CA LYS A 241 12.40 -15.66 3.50
C LYS A 241 12.26 -15.53 1.97
N GLY A 242 11.07 -15.81 1.42
CA GLY A 242 10.83 -15.82 -0.02
C GLY A 242 11.12 -14.49 -0.71
N LEU A 243 10.73 -13.36 -0.09
CA LEU A 243 10.97 -12.03 -0.65
C LEU A 243 12.47 -11.73 -0.80
N ILE A 244 13.26 -12.08 0.23
CA ILE A 244 14.72 -11.92 0.23
C ILE A 244 15.34 -12.81 -0.86
N LYS A 245 14.86 -14.07 -0.97
CA LYS A 245 15.30 -14.99 -2.02
C LYS A 245 15.08 -14.40 -3.42
N TYR A 246 13.89 -13.87 -3.72
CA TYR A 246 13.61 -13.25 -5.02
C TYR A 246 14.44 -12.00 -5.25
N ALA A 247 14.62 -11.16 -4.23
CA ALA A 247 15.47 -9.98 -4.35
C ALA A 247 16.91 -10.36 -4.73
N LEU A 248 17.49 -11.37 -4.06
CA LEU A 248 18.83 -11.87 -4.40
C LEU A 248 18.89 -12.44 -5.83
N GLN A 249 17.91 -13.24 -6.24
CA GLN A 249 17.85 -13.84 -7.57
C GLN A 249 17.79 -12.81 -8.71
N HIS A 250 17.17 -11.65 -8.46
CA HIS A 250 17.00 -10.59 -9.46
C HIS A 250 17.95 -9.40 -9.26
N GLY A 251 18.87 -9.47 -8.28
CA GLY A 251 19.83 -8.39 -7.97
C GLY A 251 19.17 -7.12 -7.42
N TYR A 252 18.14 -7.27 -6.59
CA TYR A 252 17.42 -6.16 -5.97
C TYR A 252 18.02 -5.78 -4.62
N ALA A 253 18.16 -4.48 -4.39
CA ALA A 253 18.42 -3.96 -3.05
C ALA A 253 17.18 -4.08 -2.18
N LEU A 254 17.39 -4.22 -0.87
CA LEU A 254 16.33 -4.23 0.13
C LEU A 254 16.34 -2.89 0.87
N THR A 255 15.25 -2.13 0.76
CA THR A 255 15.10 -0.85 1.48
C THR A 255 13.93 -0.93 2.45
N PRO A 256 14.18 -1.04 3.76
CA PRO A 256 13.11 -0.95 4.75
C PRO A 256 12.53 0.47 4.78
N ILE A 257 11.20 0.57 4.76
CA ILE A 257 10.48 1.82 4.95
C ILE A 257 9.60 1.67 6.19
N TYR A 258 9.81 2.56 7.13
CA TYR A 258 9.02 2.61 8.35
C TYR A 258 8.00 3.76 8.29
N THR A 259 6.72 3.46 8.50
CA THR A 259 5.65 4.46 8.60
C THR A 259 5.26 4.66 10.06
N PHE A 260 5.61 5.82 10.61
CA PHE A 260 5.21 6.20 11.96
C PHE A 260 3.71 6.57 12.03
N GLY A 261 3.06 6.24 13.15
CA GLY A 261 1.67 6.60 13.44
C GLY A 261 0.62 5.61 12.93
N GLU A 262 0.96 4.74 11.97
CA GLU A 262 0.01 3.75 11.42
C GLU A 262 -0.55 2.81 12.50
N SER A 263 0.27 2.41 13.46
CA SER A 263 -0.15 1.53 14.55
C SER A 263 -1.01 2.21 15.63
N GLU A 264 -1.13 3.53 15.58
CA GLU A 264 -1.98 4.33 16.46
C GLU A 264 -3.34 4.67 15.82
N THR A 265 -3.47 4.46 14.49
CA THR A 265 -4.67 4.82 13.72
C THR A 265 -5.92 4.04 14.12
N TYR A 266 -5.76 2.78 14.56
CA TYR A 266 -6.90 1.90 14.84
C TYR A 266 -6.83 1.30 16.24
N ALA A 267 -7.89 1.52 17.02
CA ALA A 267 -8.12 0.80 18.26
C ALA A 267 -8.52 -0.66 17.95
N THR A 268 -7.86 -1.60 18.61
CA THR A 268 -8.11 -3.03 18.44
C THR A 268 -8.61 -3.63 19.74
N PHE A 269 -9.57 -4.54 19.66
CA PHE A 269 -9.92 -5.42 20.77
C PHE A 269 -8.92 -6.60 20.83
N PRO A 270 -8.02 -6.66 21.83
CA PRO A 270 -6.89 -7.61 21.84
C PRO A 270 -7.24 -8.99 22.40
N TYR A 271 -8.38 -9.12 23.08
CA TYR A 271 -8.86 -10.39 23.60
C TYR A 271 -9.32 -11.26 22.41
N LEU A 272 -8.98 -12.56 22.42
CA LEU A 272 -9.15 -13.52 21.31
C LEU A 272 -8.10 -13.48 20.16
N LEU A 273 -6.96 -12.81 20.32
CA LEU A 273 -5.88 -12.89 19.32
C LEU A 273 -5.38 -14.33 19.11
N LYS A 274 -5.23 -15.11 20.18
CA LYS A 274 -4.78 -16.51 20.11
C LYS A 274 -5.70 -17.41 19.26
N PRO A 275 -7.03 -17.46 19.48
CA PRO A 275 -7.92 -18.25 18.63
C PRO A 275 -8.03 -17.71 17.18
N ARG A 276 -7.87 -16.39 16.95
CA ARG A 276 -7.81 -15.83 15.59
C ARG A 276 -6.61 -16.35 14.79
N LEU A 277 -5.45 -16.49 15.44
CA LEU A 277 -4.23 -17.04 14.84
C LEU A 277 -4.24 -18.58 14.79
N TRP A 278 -4.96 -19.25 15.70
CA TRP A 278 -4.99 -20.71 15.84
C TRP A 278 -5.55 -21.44 14.59
N ARG A 279 -6.56 -20.89 13.90
CA ARG A 279 -7.13 -21.50 12.68
C ARG A 279 -6.15 -21.62 11.49
N ARG A 280 -4.95 -21.03 11.58
CA ARG A 280 -3.91 -21.07 10.52
C ARG A 280 -2.67 -21.88 10.88
N ALA A 281 -2.40 -22.12 12.17
CA ALA A 281 -1.30 -23.00 12.57
C ALA A 281 -1.54 -24.46 12.13
N SER A 282 -2.80 -24.83 11.85
CA SER A 282 -3.21 -26.15 11.36
C SER A 282 -3.05 -26.37 9.84
N THR A 283 -2.71 -25.34 9.06
CA THR A 283 -2.54 -25.43 7.59
C THR A 283 -1.13 -25.10 7.10
N SER A 284 -0.16 -24.97 8.00
CA SER A 284 1.27 -24.84 7.67
C SER A 284 2.07 -25.65 8.68
N PRO A 285 3.07 -26.45 8.26
CA PRO A 285 3.91 -27.21 9.19
C PRO A 285 4.85 -26.22 9.90
N LEU A 286 4.35 -25.58 10.95
CA LEU A 286 5.18 -24.87 11.90
C LEU A 286 5.79 -25.91 12.84
N PRO A 287 7.12 -25.96 13.01
CA PRO A 287 7.68 -26.66 14.15
C PRO A 287 7.19 -25.95 15.43
N PRO A 288 6.91 -26.70 16.51
CA PRO A 288 6.41 -26.12 17.75
C PRO A 288 7.39 -25.05 18.25
N ALA A 289 6.82 -23.93 18.72
CA ALA A 289 7.56 -22.85 19.34
C ALA A 289 8.49 -23.43 20.41
N ARG A 290 9.81 -23.39 20.16
CA ARG A 290 10.79 -23.81 21.15
C ARG A 290 10.62 -22.94 22.40
N PRO A 291 10.68 -23.53 23.61
CA PRO A 291 10.55 -22.78 24.84
C PRO A 291 11.66 -21.73 24.92
N ARG A 292 11.29 -20.55 25.45
CA ARG A 292 12.19 -19.42 25.72
C ARG A 292 13.54 -19.92 26.24
N VAL A 293 14.61 -19.60 25.52
CA VAL A 293 15.96 -19.68 26.06
C VAL A 293 16.05 -18.66 27.19
N ARG A 294 15.89 -19.14 28.43
CA ARG A 294 16.36 -18.45 29.62
C ARG A 294 17.88 -18.38 29.51
N GLY A 295 18.41 -17.18 29.34
CA GLY A 295 19.84 -16.93 29.47
C GLY A 295 20.44 -16.21 28.28
N LEU A 296 20.29 -14.89 28.26
CA LEU A 296 21.37 -14.00 27.85
C LEU A 296 21.21 -12.72 28.67
N ARG A 297 22.14 -12.59 29.61
CA ARG A 297 22.28 -11.47 30.53
C ARG A 297 22.44 -10.17 29.74
N ARG A 298 21.96 -9.08 30.32
CA ARG A 298 22.30 -7.70 29.96
C ARG A 298 23.79 -7.60 29.63
N ALA A 299 24.11 -7.21 28.39
CA ALA A 299 25.34 -6.51 28.09
C ALA A 299 24.92 -5.09 27.68
N SER A 300 25.08 -4.17 28.61
CA SER A 300 25.16 -2.74 28.32
C SER A 300 26.37 -2.52 27.42
N LEU A 301 26.21 -1.79 26.31
CA LEU A 301 27.31 -1.05 25.70
C LEU A 301 26.72 0.19 25.04
N LEU A 302 26.59 1.23 25.87
CA LEU A 302 26.92 2.59 25.48
C LEU A 302 28.44 2.70 25.64
N SER A 303 29.13 2.91 24.52
CA SER A 303 30.42 3.62 24.41
C SER A 303 30.68 3.86 22.93
#